data_AF-A0A9C6X7L1-F1
#
_entry.id   AF-A0A9C6X7L1-F1
#
_cell.length_a   1.000
_cell.length_b   1.000
_cell.length_c   1.000
_cell.angle_alpha   90.00
_cell.angle_beta   90.00
_cell.angle_gamma   90.00
#
_symmetry.space_group_name_H-M   'P 1'
#
loop_
_entity.id
_entity.type
_entity.pdbx_description
1 polymer ?
#
loop_
_entity_poly.entity_id
_entity_poly.type
_entity_poly.pdbx_seq_one_letter_code
_entity_poly.pdbx_strand_id
1 'polypeptide(L)'
;MQRKYDDLKETQIEDIVKNLPPRQKEAVLACIYAAKAKSSNGVRYTQQWVYECTLLRIKPPALYRKMRRDQTLVFPSPRTLQRYMKRLKPAYGFLPATFELLGKKSQEMELDERHGKLIQHTSNIKNNYLLLLILILFSTPSQAVYYKMKYV
;
A
#
# COMPACT_ATOMS: atom_id res chain seq x y z
N MET A 1 -11.96 21.86 -16.44
CA MET A 1 -10.80 21.28 -17.15
C MET A 1 -11.01 19.77 -17.44
N GLN A 2 -12.20 19.35 -17.92
CA GLN A 2 -12.65 17.93 -17.84
C GLN A 2 -13.10 17.27 -19.16
N ARG A 3 -13.05 17.96 -20.32
CA ARG A 3 -13.60 17.41 -21.58
C ARG A 3 -12.56 16.84 -22.55
N LYS A 4 -11.27 16.82 -22.21
CA LYS A 4 -10.20 16.45 -23.17
C LYS A 4 -9.93 14.94 -23.33
N TYR A 5 -10.49 14.10 -22.46
CA TYR A 5 -10.11 12.68 -22.38
C TYR A 5 -11.29 11.70 -22.57
N ASP A 6 -12.49 12.19 -22.90
CA ASP A 6 -13.66 11.34 -23.17
C ASP A 6 -13.48 10.49 -24.44
N ASP A 7 -12.69 10.97 -25.41
CA ASP A 7 -12.48 10.31 -26.71
C ASP A 7 -11.36 9.25 -26.71
N LEU A 8 -10.62 9.07 -25.60
CA LEU A 8 -9.55 8.07 -25.56
C LEU A 8 -10.11 6.66 -25.49
N LYS A 9 -9.82 5.85 -26.51
CA LYS A 9 -10.19 4.42 -26.55
C LYS A 9 -9.30 3.62 -25.59
N GLU A 10 -9.86 2.56 -25.02
CA GLU A 10 -9.15 1.70 -24.05
C GLU A 10 -7.89 1.08 -24.67
N THR A 11 -7.93 0.74 -25.96
CA THR A 11 -6.78 0.21 -26.71
C THR A 11 -5.58 1.15 -26.74
N GLN A 12 -5.82 2.47 -26.83
CA GLN A 12 -4.76 3.47 -26.81
C GLN A 12 -4.15 3.63 -25.42
N ILE A 13 -4.95 3.42 -24.37
CA ILE A 13 -4.47 3.46 -22.98
C ILE A 13 -3.54 2.26 -22.74
N GLU A 14 -3.92 1.08 -23.22
CA GLU A 14 -3.10 -0.12 -23.11
C GLU A 14 -1.73 0.04 -23.80
N ASP A 15 -1.70 0.63 -25.00
CA ASP A 15 -0.45 0.90 -25.73
C ASP A 15 0.47 1.87 -24.97
N ILE A 16 -0.08 2.95 -24.41
CA ILE A 16 0.68 3.93 -23.61
C ILE A 16 1.24 3.25 -22.35
N VAL A 17 0.44 2.39 -21.72
CA VAL A 17 0.77 1.78 -20.44
C VAL A 17 1.74 0.59 -20.62
N LYS A 18 1.78 -0.05 -21.78
CA LYS A 18 2.55 -1.29 -22.04
C LYS A 18 4.00 -1.26 -21.57
N ASN A 19 4.70 -0.16 -21.83
CA ASN A 19 6.14 -0.01 -21.56
C ASN A 19 6.47 0.40 -20.11
N LEU A 20 5.47 0.70 -19.29
CA LEU A 20 5.70 1.17 -17.91
C LEU A 20 5.96 0.00 -16.93
N PRO A 21 6.79 0.20 -15.90
CA PRO A 21 6.89 -0.72 -14.76
C PRO A 21 5.52 -0.90 -14.07
N PRO A 22 5.22 -2.10 -13.52
CA PRO A 22 3.91 -2.42 -12.93
C PRO A 22 3.40 -1.39 -11.91
N ARG A 23 4.29 -0.86 -11.06
CA ARG A 23 3.94 0.16 -10.06
C ARG A 23 3.53 1.50 -10.67
N GLN A 24 4.14 1.88 -11.80
CA GLN A 24 3.83 3.12 -12.49
C GLN A 24 2.56 2.98 -13.34
N LYS A 25 2.31 1.79 -13.90
CA LYS A 25 1.10 1.46 -14.66
C LYS A 25 -0.17 1.79 -13.87
N GLU A 26 -0.29 1.29 -12.64
CA GLU A 26 -1.46 1.53 -11.78
C GLU A 26 -1.67 3.02 -11.46
N ALA A 27 -0.58 3.76 -11.20
CA ALA A 27 -0.66 5.20 -10.92
C ALA A 27 -1.18 5.99 -12.12
N VAL A 28 -0.67 5.68 -13.31
CA VAL A 28 -1.05 6.33 -14.57
C VAL A 28 -2.50 6.00 -14.92
N LEU A 29 -2.90 4.72 -14.83
CA LEU A 29 -4.28 4.29 -15.04
C LEU A 29 -5.26 5.00 -14.10
N ALA A 30 -4.92 5.10 -12.81
CA ALA A 30 -5.74 5.84 -11.85
C ALA A 30 -5.90 7.32 -12.23
N CYS A 31 -4.86 7.95 -12.78
CA CYS A 31 -4.93 9.32 -13.28
C CYS A 31 -5.85 9.45 -14.50
N ILE A 32 -5.73 8.53 -15.47
CA ILE A 32 -6.56 8.51 -16.68
C ILE A 32 -8.03 8.28 -16.31
N TYR A 33 -8.32 7.30 -15.44
CA TYR A 33 -9.69 7.03 -15.01
C TYR A 33 -10.31 8.17 -14.21
N ALA A 34 -9.51 8.88 -13.42
CA ALA A 34 -9.98 10.08 -12.74
C ALA A 34 -10.24 11.24 -13.71
N ALA A 35 -9.42 11.37 -14.76
CA ALA A 35 -9.61 12.38 -15.79
C ALA A 35 -10.88 12.13 -16.63
N LYS A 36 -11.20 10.86 -16.89
CA LYS A 36 -12.47 10.42 -17.53
C LYS A 36 -13.69 10.51 -16.62
N ALA A 37 -13.51 10.67 -15.30
CA ALA A 37 -14.63 10.69 -14.39
C ALA A 37 -15.41 12.01 -14.47
N LYS A 38 -16.73 11.92 -14.60
CA LYS A 38 -17.64 13.08 -14.63
C LYS A 38 -17.56 13.95 -13.36
N SER A 39 -17.10 13.39 -12.24
CA SER A 39 -16.91 14.11 -10.99
C SER A 39 -15.74 13.56 -10.18
N SER A 40 -15.16 14.39 -9.32
CA SER A 40 -14.08 14.01 -8.39
C SER A 40 -14.47 12.92 -7.39
N ASN A 41 -15.78 12.75 -7.15
CA ASN A 41 -16.32 11.74 -6.21
C ASN A 41 -16.65 10.40 -6.89
N GLY A 42 -16.69 10.35 -8.23
CA GLY A 42 -17.07 9.16 -9.00
C GLY A 42 -15.92 8.23 -9.36
N VAL A 43 -14.68 8.54 -8.95
CA VAL A 43 -13.49 7.77 -9.33
C VAL A 43 -13.49 6.40 -8.66
N ARG A 44 -13.43 5.33 -9.47
CA ARG A 44 -13.25 3.95 -9.01
C ARG A 44 -11.77 3.62 -8.98
N TYR A 45 -11.29 3.13 -7.84
CA TYR A 45 -9.91 2.71 -7.66
C TYR A 45 -9.80 1.20 -7.69
N THR A 46 -8.75 0.69 -8.35
CA THR A 46 -8.35 -0.71 -8.30
C THR A 46 -7.93 -1.09 -6.88
N GLN A 47 -8.05 -2.37 -6.52
CA GLN A 47 -7.60 -2.84 -5.20
C GLN A 47 -6.09 -2.64 -5.04
N GLN A 48 -5.31 -2.90 -6.09
CA GLN A 48 -3.87 -2.73 -6.10
C GLN A 48 -3.46 -1.29 -5.80
N TRP A 49 -4.06 -0.31 -6.49
CA TRP A 49 -3.78 1.09 -6.23
C TRP A 49 -4.12 1.53 -4.80
N VAL A 50 -5.20 1.00 -4.24
CA VAL A 50 -5.57 1.27 -2.84
C VAL A 50 -4.56 0.66 -1.86
N TYR A 51 -4.01 -0.53 -2.14
CA TYR A 51 -2.95 -1.12 -1.32
C TYR A 51 -1.67 -0.28 -1.36
N GLU A 52 -1.25 0.17 -2.54
CA GLU A 52 -0.09 1.07 -2.68
C GLU A 52 -0.31 2.38 -1.91
N CYS A 53 -1.51 2.98 -2.02
CA CYS A 53 -1.88 4.16 -1.24
C CYS A 53 -1.89 3.90 0.28
N THR A 54 -2.25 2.69 0.70
CA THR A 54 -2.25 2.28 2.11
C THR A 54 -0.81 2.13 2.62
N LEU A 55 0.07 1.49 1.86
CA LEU A 55 1.50 1.41 2.17
C LEU A 55 2.13 2.80 2.31
N LEU A 56 1.79 3.73 1.40
CA LEU A 56 2.26 5.11 1.47
C LEU A 56 1.79 5.82 2.76
N ARG A 57 0.54 5.58 3.17
CA ARG A 57 -0.02 6.14 4.41
C ARG A 57 0.65 5.57 5.67
N ILE A 58 1.06 4.29 5.65
CA ILE A 58 1.72 3.63 6.78
C ILE A 58 3.08 4.27 7.10
N LYS A 59 3.83 4.76 6.09
CA LYS A 59 5.16 5.36 6.29
C LYS A 59 5.08 6.70 7.09
N PRO A 60 4.78 7.87 6.48
CA PRO A 60 4.26 8.99 7.25
C PRO A 60 2.89 9.50 6.74
N PRO A 61 1.86 9.54 7.59
CA PRO A 61 0.54 10.07 7.22
C PRO A 61 0.54 11.53 6.75
N ALA A 62 1.56 12.31 7.12
CA ALA A 62 1.74 13.69 6.69
C ALA A 62 2.11 13.78 5.19
N LEU A 63 2.95 12.86 4.70
CA LEU A 63 3.32 12.80 3.29
C LEU A 63 2.10 12.49 2.42
N TYR A 64 1.31 11.50 2.82
CA TYR A 64 0.07 11.17 2.12
C TYR A 64 -0.88 12.38 2.02
N ARG A 65 -1.05 13.12 3.13
CA ARG A 65 -1.86 14.34 3.16
C ARG A 65 -1.30 15.44 2.26
N LYS A 66 0.02 15.63 2.26
CA LYS A 66 0.70 16.62 1.40
C LYS A 66 0.49 16.27 -0.07
N MET A 67 0.85 15.06 -0.50
CA MET A 67 0.71 14.62 -1.90
C MET A 67 -0.74 14.69 -2.39
N ARG A 68 -1.72 14.43 -1.52
CA ARG A 68 -3.14 14.60 -1.85
C ARG A 68 -3.55 16.07 -2.02
N ARG A 69 -3.00 16.99 -1.20
CA ARG A 69 -3.25 18.44 -1.34
C ARG A 69 -2.62 19.01 -2.59
N ASP A 70 -1.42 18.53 -2.94
CA ASP A 70 -0.67 18.99 -4.12
C ASP A 70 -1.31 18.50 -5.44
N GLN A 71 -2.28 17.59 -5.38
CA GLN A 71 -3.07 17.06 -6.52
C GLN A 71 -2.23 16.51 -7.70
N THR A 72 -0.95 16.19 -7.47
CA THR A 72 -0.03 15.67 -8.50
C THR A 72 -0.42 14.26 -8.98
N LEU A 73 -1.04 13.48 -8.09
CA LEU A 73 -1.54 12.13 -8.35
C LEU A 73 -2.93 11.96 -7.72
N VAL A 74 -3.70 11.02 -8.26
CA VAL A 74 -5.06 10.75 -7.79
C VAL A 74 -5.03 9.84 -6.58
N PHE A 75 -5.12 10.46 -5.40
CA PHE A 75 -5.17 9.73 -4.13
C PHE A 75 -6.61 9.58 -3.61
N PRO A 76 -6.98 8.37 -3.16
CA PRO A 76 -8.23 8.17 -2.43
C PRO A 76 -8.36 9.08 -1.22
N SER A 77 -9.59 9.34 -0.78
CA SER A 77 -9.78 10.03 0.50
C SER A 77 -9.36 9.11 1.67
N PRO A 78 -8.96 9.66 2.84
CA PRO A 78 -8.71 8.85 4.03
C PRO A 78 -9.90 7.98 4.43
N ARG A 79 -11.14 8.48 4.21
CA ARG A 79 -12.38 7.72 4.42
C ARG A 79 -12.50 6.55 3.45
N THR A 80 -12.13 6.76 2.19
CA THR A 80 -12.09 5.70 1.17
C THR A 80 -11.08 4.63 1.57
N LEU A 81 -9.85 5.00 1.92
CA LEU A 81 -8.84 4.04 2.40
C LEU A 81 -9.35 3.22 3.59
N GLN A 82 -9.95 3.89 4.58
CA GLN A 82 -10.50 3.19 5.74
C GLN A 82 -11.61 2.20 5.36
N ARG A 83 -12.48 2.56 4.41
CA ARG A 83 -13.52 1.64 3.90
C ARG A 83 -12.91 0.40 3.24
N TYR A 84 -11.84 0.55 2.47
CA TYR A 84 -11.13 -0.60 1.89
C TYR A 84 -10.40 -1.41 2.94
N MET A 85 -9.74 -0.77 3.91
CA MET A 85 -9.09 -1.47 5.03
C MET A 85 -10.08 -2.26 5.88
N LYS A 86 -11.29 -1.74 6.12
CA LYS A 86 -12.35 -2.48 6.84
C LYS A 86 -12.80 -3.76 6.13
N ARG A 87 -12.59 -3.88 4.82
CA ARG A 87 -12.89 -5.10 4.05
C ARG A 87 -11.80 -6.16 4.21
N LEU A 88 -10.60 -5.76 4.63
CA LEU A 88 -9.56 -6.71 5.01
C LEU A 88 -10.00 -7.37 6.31
N LYS A 89 -10.28 -8.67 6.25
CA LYS A 89 -10.63 -9.44 7.44
C LYS A 89 -9.39 -9.51 8.33
N PRO A 90 -9.44 -9.03 9.58
CA PRO A 90 -8.33 -9.24 10.50
C PRO A 90 -8.16 -10.75 10.71
N ALA A 91 -6.99 -11.27 10.36
CA ALA A 91 -6.60 -12.61 10.75
C ALA A 91 -5.94 -12.52 12.12
N TYR A 92 -6.41 -13.32 13.07
CA TYR A 92 -5.76 -13.48 14.36
C TYR A 92 -4.83 -14.70 14.31
N GLY A 93 -3.70 -14.60 14.99
CA GLY A 93 -2.70 -15.67 15.03
C GLY A 93 -1.85 -15.76 13.76
N PHE A 94 -1.40 -16.98 13.45
CA PHE A 94 -0.57 -17.26 12.30
C PHE A 94 -1.40 -17.32 11.03
N LEU A 95 -1.06 -16.49 10.04
CA LEU A 95 -1.71 -16.50 8.73
C LEU A 95 -0.91 -17.42 7.78
N PRO A 96 -1.43 -18.60 7.38
CA PRO A 96 -0.69 -19.55 6.56
C PRO A 96 -0.20 -18.95 5.24
N ALA A 97 -1.05 -18.12 4.61
CA ALA A 97 -0.71 -17.40 3.39
C ALA A 97 0.53 -16.50 3.54
N THR A 98 0.78 -15.95 4.74
CA THR A 98 2.00 -15.16 4.99
C THR A 98 3.24 -16.03 5.01
N PHE A 99 3.17 -17.23 5.59
CA PHE A 99 4.29 -18.18 5.60
C PHE A 99 4.57 -18.75 4.21
N GLU A 100 3.53 -19.02 3.42
CA GLU A 100 3.70 -19.42 2.02
C GLU A 100 4.42 -18.33 1.21
N LEU A 101 4.02 -17.06 1.41
CA LEU A 101 4.64 -15.93 0.74
C LEU A 101 6.09 -15.72 1.20
N LEU A 102 6.35 -15.91 2.49
CA LEU A 102 7.69 -15.85 3.08
C LEU A 102 8.56 -16.99 2.55
N GLY A 103 8.00 -18.19 2.40
CA GLY A 103 8.65 -19.36 1.81
C GLY A 103 9.09 -19.07 0.38
N LYS A 104 8.18 -18.55 -0.46
CA LYS A 104 8.50 -18.13 -1.83
C LYS A 104 9.61 -17.09 -1.87
N LYS A 105 9.53 -16.06 -1.03
CA LYS A 105 10.58 -15.04 -0.93
C LYS A 105 11.91 -15.63 -0.50
N SER A 106 11.90 -16.55 0.47
CA SER A 106 13.13 -17.16 0.99
C SER A 106 13.87 -18.00 -0.06
N GLN A 107 13.17 -18.55 -1.06
CA GLN A 107 13.79 -19.30 -2.15
C GLN A 107 14.72 -18.44 -3.00
N GLU A 108 14.44 -17.14 -3.11
CA GLU A 108 15.24 -16.16 -3.85
C GLU A 108 16.43 -15.60 -3.04
N MET A 109 16.52 -15.92 -1.75
CA MET A 109 17.55 -15.39 -0.84
C MET A 109 18.73 -16.36 -0.69
N GLU A 110 19.93 -15.87 -0.40
CA GLU A 110 21.09 -16.71 -0.11
C GLU A 110 20.94 -17.43 1.25
N LEU A 111 21.60 -18.57 1.43
CA LEU A 111 21.43 -19.44 2.61
C LEU A 111 21.77 -18.74 3.93
N ASP A 112 22.78 -17.88 3.93
CA ASP A 112 23.23 -17.03 5.03
C ASP A 112 22.21 -15.92 5.37
N GLU A 113 21.38 -15.49 4.43
CA GLU A 113 20.30 -14.54 4.67
C GLU A 113 19.01 -15.18 5.19
N ARG A 114 18.87 -16.51 5.08
CA ARG A 114 17.69 -17.29 5.53
C ARG A 114 17.70 -17.61 7.03
N HIS A 115 18.22 -16.70 7.85
CA HIS A 115 18.23 -16.84 9.31
C HIS A 115 17.23 -15.87 9.94
N GLY A 116 16.35 -16.40 10.79
CA GLY A 116 15.36 -15.61 11.52
C GLY A 116 15.26 -16.06 12.97
N LYS A 117 14.98 -15.13 13.88
CA LYS A 117 14.74 -15.41 15.30
C LYS A 117 13.28 -15.14 15.63
N LEU A 118 12.58 -16.15 16.15
CA LEU A 118 11.26 -15.96 16.73
C LEU A 118 11.42 -15.39 18.13
N ILE A 119 10.93 -14.16 18.33
CA ILE A 119 10.93 -13.50 19.63
C ILE A 119 9.48 -13.38 20.06
N GLN A 120 9.11 -14.15 21.09
CA GLN A 120 7.80 -14.04 21.72
C GLN A 120 7.89 -13.04 22.87
N HIS A 121 7.11 -11.97 22.80
CA HIS A 121 6.95 -11.01 23.89
C HIS A 121 5.46 -10.89 24.22
N THR A 122 5.10 -11.13 25.47
CA THR A 122 3.73 -10.99 25.97
C THR A 122 3.59 -9.61 26.63
N SER A 123 3.02 -8.64 25.92
CA SER A 123 2.66 -7.35 26.49
C SER A 123 1.29 -7.43 27.17
N ASN A 124 1.20 -7.09 28.46
CA ASN A 124 -0.05 -7.02 29.21
C ASN A 124 -0.78 -5.71 28.85
N ILE A 125 -1.75 -5.79 27.93
CA ILE A 125 -2.45 -4.62 27.40
C ILE A 125 -3.67 -4.35 28.29
N LYS A 126 -3.42 -3.75 29.45
CA LYS A 126 -4.42 -2.98 30.18
C LYS A 126 -4.23 -1.52 29.78
N ASN A 127 -5.23 -0.96 29.12
CA ASN A 127 -5.28 0.37 28.52
C ASN A 127 -4.74 0.45 27.08
N ASN A 128 -5.60 1.06 26.25
CA ASN A 128 -5.48 1.39 24.83
C ASN A 128 -4.05 1.76 24.41
N TYR A 129 -3.75 1.59 23.11
CA TYR A 129 -2.48 1.83 22.38
C TYR A 129 -1.79 0.53 21.96
N LEU A 130 -2.37 -0.16 20.96
CA LEU A 130 -1.82 -1.37 20.37
C LEU A 130 -0.77 -1.02 19.30
N LEU A 131 0.51 -1.12 19.66
CA LEU A 131 1.65 -1.12 18.73
C LEU A 131 2.13 -2.57 18.58
N LEU A 132 1.73 -3.23 17.49
CA LEU A 132 2.25 -4.55 17.11
C LEU A 132 3.44 -4.34 16.18
N LEU A 133 4.64 -4.23 16.77
CA LEU A 133 5.91 -4.16 16.05
C LEU A 133 6.40 -5.59 15.82
N ILE A 134 6.06 -6.19 14.67
CA ILE A 134 6.71 -7.41 14.20
C ILE A 134 8.00 -6.95 13.49
N LEU A 135 9.12 -6.99 14.21
CA LEU A 135 10.44 -6.82 13.61
C LEU A 135 10.82 -8.14 12.91
N ILE A 136 10.58 -8.21 11.61
CA ILE A 136 11.30 -9.18 10.77
C ILE A 136 12.63 -8.51 10.42
N LEU A 137 13.65 -8.73 11.25
CA LEU A 137 15.02 -8.37 10.93
C LEU A 137 15.51 -9.33 9.85
N PHE A 138 15.38 -8.93 8.58
CA PHE A 138 16.28 -9.43 7.56
C PHE A 138 17.56 -8.62 7.66
N SER A 139 18.67 -9.32 7.90
CA SER A 139 20.01 -8.76 8.08
C SER A 139 20.40 -7.88 6.90
N THR A 140 20.22 -6.57 7.02
CA THR A 140 21.03 -5.57 6.32
C THR A 140 21.50 -4.57 7.40
N PRO A 141 22.80 -4.39 7.62
CA PRO A 141 23.32 -3.70 8.80
C PRO A 141 23.15 -2.17 8.77
N SER A 142 22.35 -1.58 7.87
CA SER A 142 22.43 -0.14 7.62
C SER A 142 21.16 0.69 7.82
N GLN A 143 19.94 0.14 7.94
CA GLN A 143 18.76 0.98 8.20
C GLN A 143 17.70 0.29 9.07
N ALA A 144 17.90 0.32 10.39
CA ALA A 144 16.81 0.12 11.34
C ALA A 144 15.92 1.37 11.34
N VAL A 145 14.85 1.37 10.53
CA VAL A 145 13.87 2.46 10.54
C VAL A 145 12.78 2.14 11.57
N TYR A 146 12.85 2.80 12.71
CA TYR A 146 11.83 2.73 13.77
C TYR A 146 10.59 3.53 13.38
N TYR A 147 9.46 2.86 13.13
CA TYR A 147 8.17 3.52 12.95
C TYR A 147 7.36 3.48 14.25
N LYS A 148 7.34 4.60 14.98
CA LYS A 148 6.45 4.83 16.11
C LYS A 148 5.08 5.28 15.60
N MET A 149 4.16 4.35 15.39
CA MET A 149 2.77 4.70 15.08
C MET A 149 2.03 5.15 16.35
N LYS A 150 1.84 6.47 16.50
CA LYS A 150 0.83 7.06 17.40
C LYS A 150 -0.53 7.00 16.68
N TYR A 151 -1.46 6.22 17.23
CA TYR A 151 -2.88 6.35 16.91
C TYR A 151 -3.51 7.25 17.98
N VAL A 152 -4.04 8.40 17.55
CA VAL A 152 -4.99 9.25 18.31
C VAL A 152 -6.38 8.89 17.85
#